data_AF-U6M334-F1
#
_entry.id   AF-U6M334-F1
#
_cell.length_a   1.000
_cell.length_b   1.000
_cell.length_c   1.000
_cell.angle_alpha   90.00
_cell.angle_beta   90.00
_cell.angle_gamma   90.00
#
_symmetry.space_group_name_H-M   'P 1'
#
loop_
_entity.id
_entity.type
_entity.pdbx_description
1 polymer ?
#
loop_
_entity_poly.entity_id
_entity_poly.type
_entity_poly.pdbx_seq_one_letter_code
_entity_poly.pdbx_strand_id
1 'polypeptide(L)'
;MHRPSPRMEGIDVRVVSKRRQSDGSSWLNQYRVCEKLANTELSSVFRVEEANPSTGVVTSFCCKRYRKILLLRRREYRPGPTGMGFITKLEDVKEEARILALLDHPRCLKLKEVLDSNPDSADGKVYFSQHPIVALPTLTTSCFPA
;
A
#
# COMPACT_ATOMS: atom_id res chain seq x y z
N MET A 1 -7.04 9.97 -26.27
CA MET A 1 -7.54 8.69 -25.72
C MET A 1 -7.37 8.68 -24.21
N HIS A 2 -8.46 8.90 -23.47
CA HIS A 2 -8.47 8.84 -22.01
C HIS A 2 -8.41 7.35 -21.62
N ARG A 3 -7.26 6.87 -21.15
CA ARG A 3 -7.20 5.51 -20.58
C ARG A 3 -8.03 5.51 -19.30
N PRO A 4 -9.03 4.62 -19.14
CA PRO A 4 -9.75 4.52 -17.89
C PRO A 4 -8.75 4.22 -16.77
N SER A 5 -8.85 4.96 -15.66
CA SER A 5 -8.07 4.65 -14.47
C SER A 5 -8.56 3.32 -13.94
N PRO A 6 -7.64 2.36 -13.70
CA PRO A 6 -8.07 1.02 -13.47
C PRO A 6 -8.27 0.87 -11.97
N ARG A 7 -9.49 1.17 -11.53
CA ARG A 7 -9.91 1.02 -10.13
C ARG A 7 -9.52 -0.36 -9.61
N MET A 8 -9.24 -0.45 -8.31
CA MET A 8 -8.99 -1.74 -7.67
C MET A 8 -10.32 -2.48 -7.50
N GLU A 9 -10.73 -3.19 -8.55
CA GLU A 9 -11.98 -3.96 -8.55
C GLU A 9 -11.92 -5.13 -7.56
N GLY A 10 -12.96 -5.24 -6.73
CA GLY A 10 -13.13 -6.30 -5.74
C GLY A 10 -12.46 -6.05 -4.39
N ILE A 11 -11.97 -4.82 -4.13
CA ILE A 11 -11.30 -4.46 -2.88
C ILE A 11 -11.94 -3.18 -2.33
N ASP A 12 -12.20 -3.14 -1.02
CA ASP A 12 -12.66 -1.92 -0.36
C ASP A 12 -11.52 -0.90 -0.30
N VAL A 13 -11.67 0.20 -1.03
CA VAL A 13 -10.67 1.27 -1.16
C VAL A 13 -11.22 2.57 -0.61
N ARG A 14 -10.48 3.18 0.30
CA ARG A 14 -10.81 4.50 0.85
C ARG A 14 -9.99 5.59 0.19
N VAL A 15 -10.59 6.76 0.01
CA VAL A 15 -9.87 7.91 -0.52
C VAL A 15 -8.91 8.47 0.52
N VAL A 16 -7.70 8.81 0.10
CA VAL A 16 -6.69 9.42 0.98
C VAL A 16 -6.98 10.90 1.15
N SER A 17 -7.01 11.33 2.41
CA SER A 17 -6.86 12.72 2.85
C SER A 17 -5.50 12.87 3.50
N LYS A 18 -4.64 13.69 2.90
CA LYS A 18 -3.32 14.01 3.46
C LYS A 18 -3.38 15.37 4.14
N ARG A 19 -2.98 15.43 5.41
CA ARG A 19 -2.84 16.71 6.13
C ARG A 19 -1.47 16.81 6.80
N ARG A 20 -1.01 18.04 6.97
CA ARG A 20 0.14 18.39 7.81
C ARG A 20 -0.41 19.21 8.97
N GLN A 21 -0.13 18.81 10.19
CA GLN A 21 -0.53 19.58 11.37
C GLN A 21 0.51 20.67 11.68
N SER A 22 0.14 21.63 12.54
CA SER A 22 0.98 22.77 12.94
C SER A 22 2.25 22.35 13.67
N ASP A 23 2.22 21.20 14.35
CA ASP A 23 3.39 20.56 14.97
C ASP A 23 4.38 19.97 13.95
N GLY A 24 4.08 20.07 12.65
CA GLY A 24 4.89 19.48 11.60
C GLY A 24 4.74 17.95 11.51
N SER A 25 3.68 17.35 12.04
CA SER A 25 3.38 15.94 11.82
C SER A 25 2.62 15.72 10.51
N SER A 26 2.97 14.65 9.78
CA SER A 26 2.26 14.25 8.55
C SER A 26 1.21 13.21 8.87
N TRP A 27 0.03 13.35 8.30
CA TRP A 27 -1.08 12.42 8.49
C TRP A 27 -1.67 11.97 7.16
N LEU A 28 -2.07 10.70 7.13
CA LEU A 28 -2.87 10.08 6.07
C LEU A 28 -4.13 9.56 6.74
N ASN A 29 -5.28 10.20 6.48
CA ASN A 29 -6.53 9.94 7.18
C ASN A 29 -6.35 9.98 8.71
N GLN A 30 -6.52 8.86 9.39
CA GLN A 30 -6.35 8.72 10.83
C GLN A 30 -4.94 8.28 11.25
N TYR A 31 -4.04 8.01 10.30
CA TYR A 31 -2.70 7.53 10.57
C TYR A 31 -1.69 8.67 10.61
N ARG A 32 -0.92 8.74 11.68
CA ARG A 32 0.28 9.57 11.76
C ARG A 32 1.40 8.85 11.02
N VAL A 33 2.04 9.55 10.08
CA VAL A 33 3.21 9.04 9.35
C VAL A 33 4.46 9.35 10.16
N CYS A 34 5.15 8.31 10.61
CA CYS A 34 6.36 8.41 11.43
C CYS A 34 7.59 8.39 10.52
N GLU A 35 8.44 7.36 10.59
CA GLU A 35 9.62 7.22 9.73
C GLU A 35 9.39 6.34 8.49
N LYS A 36 10.31 6.47 7.55
CA LYS A 36 10.40 5.61 6.37
C LYS A 36 11.25 4.38 6.71
N LEU A 37 10.67 3.19 6.56
CA LEU A 37 11.33 1.91 6.87
C LEU A 37 12.12 1.38 5.68
N ALA A 38 11.59 1.51 4.46
CA ALA A 38 12.23 1.00 3.26
C ALA A 38 11.88 1.83 2.02
N ASN A 39 12.70 1.69 0.98
CA ASN A 39 12.47 2.33 -0.30
C ASN A 39 12.94 1.45 -1.46
N THR A 40 12.12 1.38 -2.50
CA THR A 40 12.48 0.82 -3.80
C THR A 40 12.25 1.87 -4.88
N GLU A 41 12.52 1.53 -6.14
CA GLU A 41 12.22 2.40 -7.29
C GLU A 41 10.72 2.71 -7.40
N LEU A 42 9.87 1.70 -7.15
CA LEU A 42 8.43 1.75 -7.41
C LEU A 42 7.58 2.01 -6.15
N SER A 43 8.13 1.72 -4.97
CA SER A 43 7.40 1.81 -3.70
C SER A 43 8.25 2.32 -2.53
N SER A 44 7.59 2.76 -1.47
CA SER A 44 8.23 3.12 -0.19
C SER A 44 7.41 2.54 0.95
N VAL A 45 8.05 2.05 2.01
CA VAL A 45 7.37 1.56 3.21
C VAL A 45 7.60 2.55 4.36
N PHE A 46 6.54 2.88 5.09
CA PHE A 46 6.58 3.77 6.25
C PHE A 46 6.02 3.06 7.48
N ARG A 47 6.53 3.42 8.66
CA ARG A 47 5.83 3.14 9.91
C ARG A 47 4.74 4.19 10.09
N VAL A 48 3.53 3.75 10.40
CA VAL A 48 2.40 4.64 10.68
C VAL A 48 1.74 4.24 11.99
N GLU A 49 1.19 5.22 12.69
CA GLU A 49 0.56 5.02 14.00
C GLU A 49 -0.90 5.46 13.95
N GLU A 50 -1.78 4.68 14.56
CA GLU A 50 -3.18 5.04 14.82
C GLU A 50 -3.41 5.03 16.33
N ALA A 51 -3.93 6.13 16.86
CA ALA A 51 -4.34 6.21 18.25
C ALA A 51 -5.80 5.76 18.35
N ASN A 52 -6.07 4.75 19.17
CA ASN A 52 -7.45 4.36 19.45
C ASN A 52 -8.08 5.42 20.38
N PRO A 53 -9.14 6.14 19.96
CA PRO A 53 -9.73 7.21 20.75
C PRO A 53 -10.40 6.71 22.04
N SER A 54 -10.82 5.45 22.11
CA SER A 54 -11.52 4.91 23.29
C SER A 54 -10.57 4.35 24.34
N THR A 55 -9.40 3.83 23.94
CA THR A 55 -8.44 3.19 24.86
C THR A 55 -7.17 4.01 25.07
N GLY A 56 -6.92 5.01 24.22
CA GLY A 56 -5.67 5.78 24.21
C GLY A 56 -4.45 5.00 23.72
N VAL A 57 -4.61 3.71 23.40
CA VAL A 57 -3.53 2.84 22.94
C VAL A 57 -3.13 3.22 21.51
N VAL A 58 -1.85 3.47 21.31
CA VAL A 58 -1.27 3.73 19.99
C VAL A 58 -0.79 2.42 19.38
N THR A 59 -1.33 2.09 18.21
CA THR A 59 -0.93 0.87 17.48
C THR A 59 -0.12 1.26 16.26
N SER A 60 0.99 0.55 16.04
CA SER A 60 1.87 0.74 14.87
C SER A 60 1.52 -0.22 13.74
N PHE A 61 1.57 0.29 12.52
CA PHE A 61 1.32 -0.42 11.27
C PHE A 61 2.44 -0.14 10.26
N CYS A 62 2.55 -1.02 9.27
CA CYS A 62 3.38 -0.78 8.09
C CYS A 62 2.50 -0.25 6.97
N CYS A 63 2.92 0.84 6.33
CA CYS A 63 2.22 1.45 5.20
C CYS A 63 3.10 1.38 3.94
N LYS A 64 2.76 0.49 3.01
CA LYS A 64 3.43 0.37 1.72
C LYS A 64 2.77 1.32 0.71
N ARG A 65 3.55 2.27 0.20
CA ARG A 65 3.10 3.33 -0.71
C ARG A 65 3.66 3.10 -2.11
N TYR A 66 2.78 3.00 -3.09
CA TYR A 66 3.10 2.87 -4.49
C TYR A 66 2.86 4.17 -5.26
N ARG A 67 3.63 4.40 -6.33
CA ARG A 67 3.42 5.53 -7.25
C ARG A 67 2.79 5.01 -8.54
N LYS A 68 1.49 5.27 -8.76
CA LYS A 68 0.72 4.72 -9.89
C LYS A 68 1.37 5.02 -11.24
N ILE A 69 1.82 6.25 -11.45
CA ILE A 69 2.46 6.66 -12.71
C ILE A 69 3.73 5.86 -13.03
N LEU A 70 4.52 5.47 -12.03
CA LEU A 70 5.72 4.65 -12.25
C LEU A 70 5.35 3.21 -12.59
N LEU A 71 4.36 2.66 -11.89
CA LEU A 71 3.85 1.32 -12.13
C LEU A 71 3.24 1.16 -13.54
N LEU A 72 2.48 2.16 -13.99
CA LEU A 72 1.86 2.19 -15.32
C LEU A 72 2.89 2.31 -16.46
N ARG A 73 4.03 2.94 -16.19
CA ARG A 73 5.12 3.08 -17.15
C ARG A 73 5.95 1.80 -17.26
N ARG A 74 6.05 1.01 -16.19
CA ARG A 74 6.80 -0.24 -16.19
C ARG A 74 5.97 -1.37 -16.82
N ARG A 75 6.33 -1.75 -18.04
CA ARG A 75 5.67 -2.79 -18.83
C ARG A 75 6.55 -4.03 -18.92
N GLU A 76 5.94 -5.19 -18.71
CA GLU A 76 6.55 -6.49 -18.97
C GLU A 76 5.84 -7.12 -20.17
N TYR A 77 6.61 -7.40 -21.21
CA TYR A 77 6.09 -8.05 -22.41
C TYR A 77 6.00 -9.54 -22.18
N ARG A 78 4.84 -10.13 -22.49
CA ARG A 78 4.59 -11.56 -22.34
C ARG A 78 3.81 -12.06 -23.56
N PRO A 79 4.02 -13.32 -23.99
CA PRO A 79 3.17 -13.94 -25.00
C PRO A 79 1.72 -13.93 -24.53
N GLY A 80 0.81 -13.50 -25.40
CA GLY A 80 -0.62 -13.44 -25.17
C GLY A 80 -1.40 -14.18 -26.26
N PRO A 81 -2.74 -14.28 -26.13
CA PRO A 81 -3.57 -15.12 -26.99
C PRO A 81 -3.52 -14.72 -28.47
N THR A 82 -3.31 -13.44 -28.77
CA THR A 82 -3.30 -12.88 -30.14
C THR A 82 -1.90 -12.39 -30.57
N GLY A 83 -0.85 -12.80 -29.87
CA GLY A 83 0.53 -12.34 -30.11
C GLY A 83 1.20 -11.76 -28.88
N MET A 84 2.18 -10.87 -29.05
CA MET A 84 2.88 -10.24 -27.92
C MET A 84 2.00 -9.20 -27.22
N GLY A 85 1.68 -9.45 -25.95
CA GLY A 85 1.00 -8.51 -25.07
C GLY A 85 1.97 -7.85 -24.09
N PHE A 86 1.47 -6.92 -23.28
CA PHE A 86 2.20 -6.41 -22.12
C PHE A 86 1.30 -6.33 -20.90
N ILE A 87 1.88 -6.57 -19.73
CA ILE A 87 1.27 -6.34 -18.43
C ILE A 87 2.02 -5.18 -17.77
N THR A 88 1.30 -4.31 -17.07
CA THR A 88 1.93 -3.23 -16.30
C THR A 88 2.14 -3.67 -14.86
N LYS A 89 3.15 -3.11 -14.18
CA LYS A 89 3.34 -3.36 -12.75
C LYS A 89 2.17 -2.90 -11.88
N LEU A 90 1.25 -2.09 -12.40
CA LEU A 90 0.03 -1.74 -11.66
C LEU A 90 -0.93 -2.92 -11.55
N GLU A 91 -0.99 -3.79 -12.58
CA GLU A 91 -1.80 -5.01 -12.50
C GLU A 91 -1.26 -5.96 -11.42
N ASP A 92 0.07 -6.11 -11.33
CA ASP A 92 0.71 -6.89 -10.26
C ASP A 92 0.33 -6.35 -8.86
N VAL A 93 0.27 -5.03 -8.69
CA VAL A 93 -0.09 -4.40 -7.40
C VAL A 93 -1.56 -4.58 -7.06
N LYS A 94 -2.46 -4.58 -8.06
CA LYS A 94 -3.87 -4.92 -7.81
C LYS A 94 -4.02 -6.37 -7.38
N GLU A 95 -3.30 -7.28 -8.03
CA GLU A 95 -3.33 -8.69 -7.69
C GLU A 95 -2.74 -8.94 -6.31
N GLU A 96 -1.63 -8.26 -5.96
CA GLU A 96 -1.08 -8.26 -4.60
C GLU A 96 -2.15 -7.87 -3.58
N ALA A 97 -2.94 -6.83 -3.86
CA ALA A 97 -4.01 -6.40 -2.97
C ALA A 97 -5.15 -7.41 -2.85
N ARG A 98 -5.53 -8.08 -3.96
CA ARG A 98 -6.55 -9.14 -3.93
C ARG A 98 -6.09 -10.33 -3.09
N ILE A 99 -4.86 -10.78 -3.31
CA ILE A 99 -4.26 -11.86 -2.52
C ILE A 99 -4.25 -11.47 -1.04
N LEU A 100 -3.75 -10.28 -0.72
CA LEU A 100 -3.68 -9.78 0.65
C LEU A 100 -5.05 -9.63 1.32
N ALA A 101 -6.12 -9.33 0.56
CA ALA A 101 -7.48 -9.29 1.09
C ALA A 101 -8.06 -10.68 1.39
N LEU A 102 -7.57 -11.72 0.71
CA LEU A 102 -7.98 -13.12 0.92
C LEU A 102 -7.15 -13.84 2.01
N LEU A 103 -5.99 -13.30 2.38
CA LEU A 103 -5.12 -13.88 3.39
C LEU A 103 -5.63 -13.60 4.81
N ASP A 104 -6.20 -14.63 5.45
CA ASP A 104 -6.55 -14.61 6.88
C ASP A 104 -5.85 -15.77 7.61
N HIS A 105 -4.59 -15.56 7.98
CA HIS A 105 -3.79 -16.53 8.71
C HIS A 105 -2.84 -15.83 9.70
N PRO A 106 -2.68 -16.32 10.94
CA PRO A 106 -1.90 -15.63 11.99
C PRO A 106 -0.41 -15.45 11.66
N ARG A 107 0.15 -16.27 10.76
CA ARG A 107 1.55 -16.18 10.28
C ARG A 107 1.71 -15.38 8.99
N CYS A 108 0.63 -14.78 8.47
CA CYS A 108 0.67 -13.99 7.26
C CYS A 108 0.44 -12.51 7.58
N LEU A 109 0.94 -11.63 6.71
CA LEU A 109 0.63 -10.21 6.79
C LEU A 109 -0.87 -10.01 6.61
N LYS A 110 -1.50 -9.28 7.54
CA LYS A 110 -2.92 -8.94 7.46
C LYS A 110 -3.09 -7.54 6.88
N LEU A 111 -3.75 -7.47 5.73
CA LEU A 111 -4.18 -6.20 5.14
C LEU A 111 -5.26 -5.59 6.03
N LYS A 112 -5.04 -4.36 6.47
CA LYS A 112 -6.02 -3.61 7.26
C LYS A 112 -6.93 -2.81 6.34
N GLU A 113 -6.34 -2.10 5.38
CA GLU A 113 -7.07 -1.23 4.46
C GLU A 113 -6.19 -0.87 3.26
N VAL A 114 -6.84 -0.46 2.18
CA VAL A 114 -6.22 0.14 1.01
C VAL A 114 -6.70 1.58 0.89
N LEU A 115 -5.75 2.50 0.76
CA LEU A 115 -6.04 3.91 0.53
C LEU A 115 -5.57 4.33 -0.87
N ASP A 116 -6.38 5.10 -1.58
CA ASP A 116 -6.05 5.64 -2.90
C ASP A 116 -6.21 7.17 -2.91
N SER A 117 -5.15 7.88 -3.33
CA SER A 117 -5.21 9.34 -3.40
C SER A 117 -6.05 9.87 -4.55
N ASN A 118 -6.18 9.09 -5.62
CA ASN A 118 -7.00 9.47 -6.76
C ASN A 118 -7.43 8.20 -7.51
N PRO A 119 -8.59 7.60 -7.16
CA PRO A 119 -9.04 6.34 -7.75
C PRO A 119 -9.27 6.46 -9.26
N ASP A 120 -9.60 7.65 -9.75
CA ASP A 120 -9.95 7.91 -11.15
C ASP A 120 -8.76 8.45 -11.98
N SER A 121 -7.56 8.53 -11.41
CA SER A 121 -6.37 9.01 -12.13
C SER A 121 -5.14 8.10 -12.00
N ALA A 122 -4.32 8.14 -13.06
CA ALA A 122 -2.97 7.61 -13.10
C ALA A 122 -1.98 8.44 -12.25
N ASP A 123 -2.28 9.72 -12.03
CA ASP A 123 -1.48 10.61 -11.19
C ASP A 123 -1.95 10.50 -9.75
N GLY A 124 -1.45 9.46 -9.08
CA GLY A 124 -1.84 9.13 -7.72
C GLY A 124 -0.90 8.14 -7.04
N LYS A 125 -1.21 7.87 -5.79
CA LYS A 125 -0.52 6.91 -4.93
C LYS A 125 -1.55 5.98 -4.30
N VAL A 126 -1.17 4.72 -4.19
CA VAL A 126 -1.93 3.70 -3.46
C VAL A 126 -1.14 3.32 -2.22
N TYR A 127 -1.82 3.13 -1.11
CA TYR A 127 -1.24 2.85 0.20
C TYR A 127 -1.89 1.58 0.75
N PHE A 128 -1.09 0.59 1.12
CA PHE A 128 -1.56 -0.60 1.83
C PHE A 128 -1.14 -0.47 3.29
N SER A 129 -2.11 -0.35 4.19
CA SER A 129 -1.88 -0.39 5.62
C SER A 129 -1.98 -1.84 6.09
N GLN A 130 -0.93 -2.35 6.71
CA GLN A 130 -0.79 -3.75 7.10
C GLN A 130 -0.39 -3.85 8.56
N HIS A 131 -0.93 -4.86 9.24
CA HIS A 131 -0.43 -5.23 10.56
C HIS A 131 0.98 -5.79 10.41
N PRO A 132 1.93 -5.40 11.28
CA PRO A 132 3.16 -6.16 11.38
C PRO A 132 2.79 -7.61 11.72
N ILE A 133 3.45 -8.58 11.07
CA ILE A 133 3.42 -9.94 11.61
C ILE A 133 4.00 -9.79 13.01
N VAL A 134 3.20 -10.10 14.03
CA VAL A 134 3.69 -10.18 15.40
C VAL A 134 4.71 -11.30 15.39
N ALA A 135 5.98 -10.93 15.22
CA ALA A 135 7.05 -11.80 15.65
C ALA A 135 6.75 -12.04 17.12
N LEU A 136 6.61 -13.32 17.47
CA LEU A 136 6.69 -13.80 18.85
C LEU A 136 7.76 -13.00 19.60
N PRO A 137 7.62 -12.78 20.91
CA PRO A 137 8.47 -11.87 21.67
C PRO A 137 9.88 -12.44 21.80
N THR A 138 10.69 -12.33 20.74
CA THR A 138 12.14 -12.47 20.65
C THR A 138 12.51 -12.35 19.17
N LEU A 139 13.53 -11.53 18.89
CA LEU A 139 14.26 -11.36 17.61
C LEU A 139 13.86 -10.14 16.77
N THR A 140 14.46 -9.02 17.16
CA THR A 140 15.22 -8.09 16.30
C THR A 140 15.20 -8.33 14.79
N THR A 141 14.72 -7.32 14.05
CA THR A 141 15.36 -6.78 12.84
C THR A 141 15.75 -7.78 11.74
N SER A 142 14.81 -8.48 11.12
CA SER A 142 15.03 -9.03 9.77
C SER A 142 13.72 -9.46 9.10
N CYS A 143 12.97 -8.53 8.53
CA CYS A 143 11.82 -8.86 7.66
C CYS A 143 11.72 -7.88 6.49
N PHE A 144 12.82 -7.62 5.78
CA PHE A 144 12.77 -7.05 4.42
C PHE A 144 13.91 -7.64 3.58
N PRO A 145 13.62 -8.40 2.51
CA PRO A 145 14.63 -8.67 1.49
C PRO A 145 14.86 -7.40 0.65
N ALA A 146 16.12 -7.21 0.24
CA ALA A 146 16.61 -6.11 -0.60
C ALA A 146 15.98 -6.10 -2.01
#